data_AF-A0A367KMK9-F1
#
_entry.id   AF-A0A367KMK9-F1
#
_cell.length_a   1.000
_cell.length_b   1.000
_cell.length_c   1.000
_cell.angle_alpha   90.00
_cell.angle_beta   90.00
_cell.angle_gamma   90.00
#
_symmetry.space_group_name_H-M   'P 1'
#
loop_
_entity.id
_entity.type
_entity.pdbx_description
1 polymer ?
#
loop_
_entity_poly.entity_id
_entity_poly.type
_entity_poly.pdbx_seq_one_letter_code
_entity_poly.pdbx_strand_id
1 'polypeptide(L)'
;LKDKFLTTYGKSRALDAPPYGLNEFSRVIEKQMEYFSTNPNADRLKQVHGEIEQVKDVMVHNIERVLERGERIELLVDKTDNLNQQAFAFKKRSTQLKRAMWWKNTKIMAMICLVCFLIAYFIAASVCGFPAFGSCRA
;
A
#
# COMPACT_ATOMS: atom_id res chain seq x y z
N LEU A 1 -7.46 1.21 53.99
CA LEU A 1 -8.71 0.88 54.72
C LEU A 1 -8.52 -0.34 55.63
N LYS A 2 -8.06 -1.49 55.10
CA LYS A 2 -7.82 -2.74 55.84
C LYS A 2 -6.89 -2.57 57.04
N ASP A 3 -5.75 -1.91 56.88
CA ASP A 3 -4.81 -1.73 58.01
C ASP A 3 -5.40 -0.87 59.12
N LYS A 4 -6.11 0.21 58.75
CA LYS A 4 -6.79 1.09 59.71
C LYS A 4 -7.85 0.33 60.53
N PHE A 5 -8.61 -0.56 59.89
CA PHE A 5 -9.57 -1.43 60.58
C PHE A 5 -8.88 -2.36 61.58
N LEU A 6 -7.79 -3.01 61.14
CA LEU A 6 -7.03 -3.95 61.97
C LEU A 6 -6.30 -3.25 63.13
N THR A 7 -5.86 -1.99 62.96
CA THR A 7 -5.28 -1.20 64.06
C THR A 7 -6.32 -0.74 65.07
N THR A 8 -7.55 -0.41 64.62
CA THR A 8 -8.59 0.10 65.50
C THR A 8 -9.22 -1.01 66.35
N TYR A 9 -9.46 -2.18 65.75
CA TYR A 9 -10.13 -3.27 66.46
C TYR A 9 -9.17 -4.38 66.90
N GLY A 10 -8.01 -4.54 66.26
CA GLY A 10 -7.15 -5.70 66.47
C GLY A 10 -7.70 -6.96 65.80
N LYS A 11 -6.81 -7.88 65.43
CA LYS A 11 -7.18 -9.08 64.65
C LYS A 11 -8.14 -10.01 65.42
N SER A 12 -7.94 -10.17 66.73
CA SER A 12 -8.76 -11.09 67.55
C SER A 12 -10.18 -10.56 67.80
N ARG A 13 -10.33 -9.29 68.18
CA ARG A 13 -11.64 -8.67 68.42
C ARG A 13 -12.49 -8.56 67.15
N ALA A 14 -11.85 -8.41 65.98
CA ALA A 14 -12.56 -8.40 64.70
C ALA A 14 -13.17 -9.76 64.33
N LEU A 15 -12.60 -10.86 64.84
CA LEU A 15 -13.07 -12.22 64.60
C LEU A 15 -14.16 -12.63 65.60
N ASP A 16 -14.10 -12.13 66.84
CA ASP A 16 -15.01 -12.50 67.93
C ASP A 16 -16.12 -11.45 68.21
N ALA A 17 -16.30 -10.48 67.31
CA ALA A 17 -17.27 -9.41 67.52
C ALA A 17 -18.73 -9.93 67.43
N PRO A 18 -19.62 -9.55 68.37
CA PRO A 18 -21.04 -9.86 68.25
C PRO A 18 -21.65 -9.12 67.04
N PRO A 19 -22.82 -9.57 66.53
CA PRO A 19 -23.53 -8.88 65.46
C PRO A 19 -23.68 -7.39 65.75
N TYR A 20 -23.37 -6.54 64.77
CA TYR A 20 -23.34 -5.07 64.87
C TYR A 20 -22.28 -4.46 65.82
N GLY A 21 -21.44 -5.27 66.47
CA GLY A 21 -20.41 -4.81 67.41
C GLY A 21 -19.30 -3.94 66.82
N LEU A 22 -19.22 -3.84 65.48
CA LEU A 22 -18.23 -3.06 64.74
C LEU A 22 -18.88 -2.00 63.82
N ASN A 23 -20.16 -1.68 64.04
CA ASN A 23 -20.92 -0.77 63.19
C ASN A 23 -20.31 0.65 63.18
N GLU A 24 -19.56 1.07 64.19
CA GLU A 24 -18.89 2.37 64.18
C GLU A 24 -17.92 2.56 63.01
N PHE A 25 -17.35 1.46 62.49
CA PHE A 25 -16.50 1.51 61.30
C PHE A 25 -17.28 1.72 60.00
N SER A 26 -18.61 1.50 59.99
CA SER A 26 -19.45 1.75 58.83
C SER A 26 -19.37 3.21 58.37
N ARG A 27 -19.37 4.15 59.32
CA ARG A 27 -19.17 5.59 59.07
C ARG A 27 -17.82 5.90 58.42
N VAL A 28 -16.79 5.14 58.78
CA VAL A 28 -15.45 5.28 58.18
C VAL A 28 -15.47 4.78 56.74
N ILE A 29 -16.15 3.66 56.47
CA ILE A 29 -16.31 3.13 55.11
C ILE A 29 -17.12 4.09 54.25
N GLU A 30 -18.25 4.59 54.76
CA GLU A 30 -19.13 5.54 54.07
C GLU A 30 -18.38 6.81 53.68
N LYS A 31 -17.67 7.43 54.63
CA LYS A 31 -16.86 8.62 54.36
C LYS A 31 -15.74 8.38 53.35
N GLN A 32 -15.13 7.20 53.33
CA GLN A 32 -14.13 6.85 52.32
C GLN A 32 -14.80 6.65 50.96
N MET A 33 -15.92 5.94 50.90
CA MET A 33 -16.66 5.70 49.66
C MET A 33 -17.15 7.00 49.03
N GLU A 34 -17.67 7.94 49.83
CA GLU A 34 -18.06 9.27 49.37
C GLU A 34 -16.85 10.08 48.86
N TYR A 35 -15.72 10.03 49.57
CA TYR A 35 -14.49 10.70 49.13
C TYR A 35 -13.98 10.18 47.77
N PHE A 36 -14.04 8.87 47.54
CA PHE A 36 -13.64 8.27 46.27
C PHE A 36 -14.70 8.40 45.16
N SER A 37 -15.99 8.54 45.52
CA SER A 37 -17.08 8.72 44.54
C SER A 37 -17.25 10.18 44.09
N THR A 38 -16.97 11.15 44.96
CA THR A 38 -17.21 12.58 44.69
C THR A 38 -15.97 13.30 44.17
N ASN A 39 -14.78 12.71 44.34
CA ASN A 39 -13.52 13.35 43.98
C ASN A 39 -12.83 12.60 42.82
N PRO A 40 -12.90 13.12 41.58
CA PRO A 40 -12.25 12.51 40.41
C PRO A 40 -10.73 12.36 40.55
N ASN A 41 -10.12 13.15 41.43
CA ASN A 41 -8.68 13.11 41.73
C ASN A 41 -8.29 12.10 42.82
N ALA A 42 -9.25 11.52 43.55
CA ALA A 42 -8.98 10.46 44.54
C ALA A 42 -8.80 9.10 43.86
N ASP A 43 -9.31 8.96 42.64
CA ASP A 43 -9.16 7.80 41.76
C ASP A 43 -7.76 7.73 41.12
N ARG A 44 -6.70 8.24 41.78
CA ARG A 44 -5.31 8.07 41.32
C ARG A 44 -4.94 6.59 41.22
N LEU A 45 -5.59 5.71 41.98
CA LEU A 45 -5.40 4.27 41.89
C LEU A 45 -6.01 3.68 40.60
N LYS A 46 -7.10 4.26 40.07
CA LYS A 46 -7.60 3.98 38.71
C LYS A 46 -6.81 4.69 37.64
N GLN A 47 -6.22 5.87 37.91
CA GLN A 47 -5.31 6.54 37.00
C GLN A 47 -4.03 5.70 36.82
N VAL A 48 -3.50 5.13 37.90
CA VAL A 48 -2.33 4.23 37.87
C VAL A 48 -2.70 2.82 37.38
N HIS A 49 -3.90 2.29 37.66
CA HIS A 49 -4.36 1.04 37.00
C HIS A 49 -4.68 1.26 35.52
N GLY A 50 -5.13 2.45 35.12
CA GLY A 50 -5.23 2.87 33.73
C GLY A 50 -3.86 2.97 33.08
N GLU A 51 -2.84 3.45 33.80
CA GLU A 51 -1.44 3.42 33.32
C GLU A 51 -0.84 2.00 33.32
N ILE A 52 -1.36 1.05 34.10
CA ILE A 52 -0.89 -0.35 34.08
C ILE A 52 -1.66 -1.22 33.06
N GLU A 53 -2.92 -0.90 32.77
CA GLU A 53 -3.68 -1.50 31.66
C GLU A 53 -3.28 -0.87 30.31
N GLN A 54 -2.74 0.35 30.32
CA GLN A 54 -2.11 1.01 29.18
C GLN A 54 -0.62 0.65 28.99
N VAL A 55 -0.01 -0.12 29.90
CA VAL A 55 1.35 -0.71 29.73
C VAL A 55 1.29 -2.24 29.65
N LYS A 56 0.10 -2.80 29.42
CA LYS A 56 -0.07 -4.07 28.70
C LYS A 56 -0.64 -3.86 27.29
N ASP A 57 -0.35 -2.70 26.71
CA ASP A 57 -0.41 -2.46 25.26
C ASP A 57 0.83 -1.69 24.77
N VAL A 58 2.00 -1.99 25.38
CA VAL A 58 3.33 -1.53 24.89
C VAL A 58 4.23 -2.74 24.61
N MET A 59 3.62 -3.84 24.16
CA MET A 59 4.31 -4.93 23.46
C MET A 59 3.41 -5.60 22.41
N VAL A 60 2.50 -4.84 21.79
CA VAL A 60 1.83 -5.23 20.53
C VAL A 60 1.94 -4.09 19.52
N HIS A 61 3.07 -3.36 19.54
CA HIS A 61 3.39 -2.35 18.53
C HIS A 61 4.80 -2.55 17.95
N ASN A 62 5.26 -3.81 17.89
CA ASN A 62 6.50 -4.17 17.18
C ASN A 62 6.41 -5.40 16.26
N ILE A 63 5.20 -5.86 15.92
CA ILE A 63 5.00 -6.80 14.79
C ILE A 63 3.95 -6.28 13.79
N GLU A 64 3.13 -5.28 14.10
CA GLU A 64 2.21 -4.71 13.10
C GLU A 64 2.80 -3.53 12.32
N ARG A 65 3.81 -2.82 12.86
CA ARG A 65 4.50 -1.73 12.11
C ARG A 65 5.61 -2.18 11.16
N VAL A 66 5.90 -3.48 11.10
CA VAL A 66 6.76 -4.08 10.04
C VAL A 66 5.93 -4.69 8.91
N LEU A 67 4.62 -4.94 9.11
CA LEU A 67 3.75 -5.44 8.04
C LEU A 67 3.02 -4.33 7.28
N GLU A 68 2.86 -3.13 7.82
CA GLU A 68 2.30 -2.00 7.05
C GLU A 68 3.36 -1.23 6.22
N ARG A 69 4.66 -1.51 6.48
CA ARG A 69 5.79 -1.06 5.64
C ARG A 69 6.41 -2.19 4.80
N GLY A 70 5.76 -3.35 4.72
CA GLY A 70 6.02 -4.40 3.74
C GLY A 70 5.06 -4.36 2.55
N GLU A 71 3.77 -4.08 2.78
CA GLU A 71 2.72 -4.22 1.75
C GLU A 71 2.72 -3.09 0.69
N ARG A 72 3.30 -1.91 0.99
CA ARG A 72 3.48 -0.83 0.00
C ARG A 72 4.78 -0.92 -0.81
N ILE A 73 5.68 -1.85 -0.47
CA ILE A 73 6.88 -2.10 -1.28
C ILE A 73 6.59 -3.21 -2.29
N GLU A 74 5.93 -4.31 -1.90
CA GLU A 74 5.57 -5.39 -2.83
C GLU A 74 4.64 -4.89 -3.94
N LEU A 75 3.62 -4.08 -3.64
CA LEU A 75 2.72 -3.53 -4.67
C LEU A 75 3.36 -2.48 -5.59
N LEU A 76 4.46 -1.84 -5.16
CA LEU A 76 5.19 -0.86 -6.00
C LEU A 76 6.29 -1.54 -6.80
N VAL A 77 7.00 -2.51 -6.23
CA VAL A 77 7.98 -3.36 -6.92
C VAL A 77 7.28 -4.17 -8.01
N ASP A 78 6.12 -4.75 -7.72
CA ASP A 78 5.38 -5.55 -8.71
C ASP A 78 4.79 -4.67 -9.82
N LYS A 79 4.32 -3.46 -9.48
CA LYS A 79 3.92 -2.46 -10.50
C LYS A 79 5.11 -1.95 -11.31
N THR A 80 6.27 -1.69 -10.70
CA THR A 80 7.46 -1.20 -11.41
C THR A 80 8.11 -2.30 -12.26
N ASP A 81 8.13 -3.56 -11.80
CA ASP A 81 8.62 -4.68 -12.58
C ASP A 81 7.69 -4.98 -13.76
N ASN A 82 6.37 -4.97 -13.53
CA ASN A 82 5.39 -5.11 -14.61
C ASN A 82 5.49 -3.94 -15.62
N LEU A 83 5.68 -2.70 -15.17
CA LEU A 83 5.88 -1.55 -16.05
C LEU A 83 7.21 -1.66 -16.83
N ASN A 84 8.29 -2.13 -16.20
CA ASN A 84 9.58 -2.32 -16.85
C ASN A 84 9.52 -3.44 -17.89
N GLN A 85 8.88 -4.56 -17.58
CA GLN A 85 8.63 -5.65 -18.53
C GLN A 85 7.77 -5.19 -19.70
N GLN A 86 6.69 -4.43 -19.44
CA GLN A 86 5.86 -3.84 -20.49
C GLN A 86 6.62 -2.82 -21.33
N ALA A 87 7.45 -1.96 -20.73
CA ALA A 87 8.29 -1.00 -21.44
C ALA A 87 9.34 -1.69 -22.32
N PHE A 88 9.95 -2.77 -21.84
CA PHE A 88 10.90 -3.58 -22.61
C PHE A 88 10.20 -4.30 -23.78
N ALA A 89 9.04 -4.91 -23.53
CA ALA A 89 8.22 -5.53 -24.57
C ALA A 89 7.75 -4.49 -25.61
N PHE A 90 7.36 -3.30 -25.17
CA PHE A 90 6.99 -2.19 -26.04
C PHE A 90 8.18 -1.70 -26.87
N LYS A 91 9.36 -1.53 -26.28
CA LYS A 91 10.59 -1.18 -27.01
C LYS A 91 10.93 -2.22 -28.08
N LYS A 92 10.85 -3.52 -27.72
CA LYS A 92 11.09 -4.62 -28.66
C LYS A 92 10.06 -4.63 -29.80
N ARG A 93 8.76 -4.49 -29.48
CA ARG A 93 7.70 -4.41 -30.49
C ARG A 93 7.83 -3.17 -31.37
N SER A 94 8.09 -1.99 -30.80
CA SER A 94 8.27 -0.75 -31.56
C SER A 94 9.45 -0.80 -32.52
N THR A 95 10.57 -1.40 -32.12
CA THR A 95 11.73 -1.59 -33.01
C THR A 95 11.45 -2.61 -34.11
N GLN A 96 10.76 -3.71 -33.80
CA GLN A 96 10.30 -4.68 -34.81
C GLN A 96 9.30 -4.05 -35.79
N LEU A 97 8.33 -3.27 -35.30
CA LEU A 97 7.35 -2.54 -36.12
C LEU A 97 8.03 -1.53 -37.03
N LYS A 98 9.02 -0.76 -36.53
CA LYS A 98 9.79 0.18 -37.35
C LYS A 98 10.49 -0.54 -38.51
N ARG A 99 11.12 -1.69 -38.25
CA ARG A 99 11.76 -2.50 -39.31
C ARG A 99 10.71 -3.04 -40.28
N ALA A 100 9.61 -3.62 -39.79
CA ALA A 100 8.54 -4.14 -40.65
C ALA A 100 7.93 -3.07 -41.55
N MET A 101 7.68 -1.87 -41.01
CA MET A 101 7.21 -0.70 -41.76
C MET A 101 8.21 -0.26 -42.81
N TRP A 102 9.51 -0.20 -42.47
CA TRP A 102 10.55 0.14 -43.43
C TRP A 102 10.58 -0.84 -44.61
N TRP A 103 10.57 -2.15 -44.34
CA TRP A 103 10.52 -3.17 -45.39
C TRP A 103 9.25 -3.09 -46.24
N LYS A 104 8.09 -2.84 -45.62
CA LYS A 104 6.84 -2.65 -46.38
C LYS A 104 6.92 -1.42 -47.28
N ASN A 105 7.41 -0.30 -46.76
CA ASN A 105 7.55 0.93 -47.53
C ASN A 105 8.54 0.78 -48.69
N THR A 106 9.71 0.14 -48.45
CA THR A 106 10.69 -0.13 -49.50
C THR A 106 10.12 -1.05 -50.58
N LYS A 107 9.39 -2.10 -50.22
CA LYS A 107 8.73 -2.99 -51.19
C LYS A 107 7.69 -2.25 -52.03
N ILE A 108 6.84 -1.44 -51.39
CA ILE A 108 5.82 -0.64 -52.10
C ILE A 108 6.50 0.36 -53.05
N MET A 109 7.53 1.07 -52.59
CA MET A 109 8.27 2.02 -53.41
C MET A 109 8.93 1.35 -54.62
N ALA A 110 9.54 0.18 -54.44
CA ALA A 110 10.13 -0.59 -55.55
C ALA A 110 9.07 -1.04 -56.58
N MET A 111 7.90 -1.51 -56.11
CA MET A 111 6.79 -1.89 -56.99
C MET A 111 6.28 -0.69 -57.80
N ILE A 112 6.13 0.48 -57.18
CA ILE A 112 5.71 1.71 -57.85
C ILE A 112 6.76 2.12 -58.91
N CYS A 113 8.05 2.13 -58.57
CA CYS A 113 9.11 2.43 -59.52
C CYS A 113 9.11 1.49 -60.73
N LEU A 114 8.90 0.18 -60.52
CA LEU A 114 8.83 -0.80 -61.60
C LEU A 114 7.63 -0.53 -62.52
N VAL A 115 6.46 -0.24 -61.97
CA VAL A 115 5.27 0.12 -62.77
C VAL A 115 5.51 1.40 -63.57
N CYS A 116 6.08 2.43 -62.95
CA CYS A 116 6.44 3.68 -63.65
C CYS A 116 7.44 3.44 -64.78
N PHE A 117 8.45 2.59 -64.56
CA PHE A 117 9.44 2.23 -65.58
C PHE A 117 8.79 1.51 -66.78
N LEU A 118 7.89 0.55 -66.52
CA LEU A 118 7.16 -0.14 -67.59
C LEU A 118 6.28 0.82 -68.38
N ILE A 119 5.54 1.71 -67.71
CA ILE A 119 4.72 2.73 -68.38
C ILE A 119 5.61 3.64 -69.25
N ALA A 120 6.73 4.13 -68.71
CA ALA A 120 7.67 4.95 -69.47
C ALA A 120 8.23 4.20 -70.68
N TYR A 121 8.56 2.92 -70.52
CA TYR A 121 9.00 2.06 -71.62
C TYR A 121 7.93 1.91 -72.71
N PHE A 122 6.66 1.65 -72.33
CA PHE A 122 5.56 1.55 -73.30
C PHE A 122 5.33 2.87 -74.05
N ILE A 123 5.39 4.00 -73.34
CA ILE A 123 5.27 5.33 -73.96
C ILE A 123 6.43 5.55 -74.94
N ALA A 124 7.67 5.32 -74.52
CA ALA A 124 8.84 5.47 -75.37
C ALA A 124 8.78 4.55 -76.60
N ALA A 125 8.32 3.31 -76.43
CA ALA A 125 8.14 2.37 -77.54
C ALA A 125 7.04 2.80 -78.51
N SER A 126 5.96 3.42 -78.02
CA SER A 126 4.89 3.95 -78.87
C SER A 126 5.33 5.18 -79.68
N VAL A 127 6.22 6.02 -79.12
CA VAL A 127 6.77 7.20 -79.80
C VAL A 127 7.89 6.82 -80.78
N CYS A 128 8.79 5.91 -80.38
CA CYS A 128 10.00 5.60 -81.14
C CYS A 128 9.92 4.32 -82.00
N GLY A 129 8.85 3.53 -81.88
CA GLY A 129 8.75 2.21 -82.50
C GLY A 129 9.52 1.14 -81.72
N PHE A 130 8.86 0.02 -81.46
CA PHE A 130 9.40 -1.16 -80.73
C PHE A 130 10.63 -1.78 -81.45
N PRO A 131 11.38 -2.69 -80.81
CA PRO A 131 12.54 -2.46 -79.94
C PRO A 131 13.83 -2.03 -80.69
N ALA A 132 13.74 -1.67 -81.97
CA ALA A 132 14.86 -1.16 -82.75
C ALA A 132 14.77 0.36 -82.75
N PHE A 133 15.63 1.03 -81.98
CA PHE A 133 15.82 2.50 -81.93
C PHE A 133 16.30 3.07 -83.28
N GLY A 134 15.58 2.81 -84.36
CA GLY A 134 15.89 3.29 -85.71
C GLY A 134 15.19 4.61 -86.03
N SER A 135 14.00 4.85 -85.48
CA SER A 135 13.15 5.99 -85.88
C SER A 135 13.21 7.21 -84.95
N CYS A 136 13.79 7.11 -83.75
CA CYS A 136 14.08 8.26 -82.89
C CYS A 136 15.54 8.71 -83.07
N ARG A 137 15.83 9.35 -84.21
CA ARG A 137 17.11 10.02 -84.45
C ARG A 137 16.86 11.52 -84.61
N ALA A 138 17.27 12.24 -83.57
CA ALA A 138 17.29 13.71 -83.38
C ALA A 138 15.91 14.37 -83.19
#